data_AF-A0A0G0HD94-F1
#
_entry.id   AF-A0A0G0HD94-F1
#
_cell.length_a   1.000
_cell.length_b   1.000
_cell.length_c   1.000
_cell.angle_alpha   90.00
_cell.angle_beta   90.00
_cell.angle_gamma   90.00
#
_symmetry.space_group_name_H-M   'P 1'
#
loop_
_entity.id
_entity.type
_entity.pdbx_description
1 polymer ?
#
loop_
_entity_poly.entity_id
_entity_poly.type
_entity_poly.pdbx_seq_one_letter_code
_entity_poly.pdbx_strand_id
1 'polypeptide(L)'
;MPKIYTKTGDSGKTSLLGGKRVCKSCIEMDAIGEVDELNAFLGVVIEEVEEDFKQEKNKLINIQRCLFVVGANLAAVQTELKNIPKLKSSEITKLEKWIVCPRNIKLIIILKNI
;
A
#
# COMPACT_ATOMS: atom_id res chain seq x y z
N MET A 1 -14.38 -22.09 3.73
CA MET A 1 -13.84 -20.78 3.30
C MET A 1 -14.71 -20.27 2.15
N PRO A 2 -15.17 -19.01 2.16
CA PRO A 2 -15.93 -18.46 1.04
C PRO A 2 -15.09 -18.45 -0.24
N LYS A 3 -15.75 -18.51 -1.40
CA LYS A 3 -15.08 -18.41 -2.70
C LYS A 3 -14.49 -17.00 -2.85
N ILE A 4 -13.22 -16.93 -3.26
CA ILE A 4 -12.54 -15.66 -3.52
C ILE A 4 -13.08 -15.00 -4.81
N TYR A 5 -13.46 -15.79 -5.81
CA TYR A 5 -14.01 -15.29 -7.07
C TYR A 5 -15.53 -15.15 -7.03
N THR A 6 -16.04 -14.01 -7.52
CA THR A 6 -17.47 -13.69 -7.57
C THR A 6 -18.03 -13.60 -8.99
N LYS A 7 -17.16 -13.53 -10.01
CA LYS A 7 -17.49 -13.32 -11.44
C LYS A 7 -18.17 -11.98 -11.77
N THR A 8 -18.36 -11.09 -10.80
CA THR A 8 -19.04 -9.79 -11.02
C THR A 8 -18.23 -8.80 -11.86
N GLY A 9 -16.93 -9.09 -12.03
CA GLY A 9 -16.00 -8.26 -12.79
C GLY A 9 -15.62 -8.75 -14.18
N ASP A 10 -16.27 -9.81 -14.68
CA ASP A 10 -15.95 -10.42 -15.97
C ASP A 10 -16.31 -9.48 -17.15
N SER A 11 -17.27 -8.57 -16.96
CA SER A 11 -17.63 -7.54 -17.93
C SER A 11 -16.73 -6.29 -17.91
N GLY A 12 -15.55 -6.37 -17.29
CA GLY A 12 -14.58 -5.28 -17.23
C GLY A 12 -14.93 -4.17 -16.23
N LYS A 13 -15.93 -4.38 -15.37
CA LYS A 13 -16.32 -3.44 -14.30
C LYS A 13 -16.00 -3.99 -12.92
N THR A 14 -15.80 -3.13 -11.95
CA THR A 14 -15.58 -3.51 -10.54
C THR A 14 -16.30 -2.51 -9.63
N SER A 15 -16.34 -2.78 -8.33
CA SER A 15 -16.96 -1.88 -7.35
C SER A 15 -15.89 -1.21 -6.51
N LEU A 16 -15.97 0.12 -6.40
CA LEU A 16 -15.26 0.89 -5.37
C LEU A 16 -15.83 0.59 -3.98
N LEU A 17 -15.17 1.10 -2.95
CA LEU A 17 -15.74 1.11 -1.61
C LEU A 17 -17.12 1.81 -1.67
N GLY A 18 -18.09 1.40 -0.85
CA GLY A 18 -19.45 1.96 -0.94
C GLY A 18 -20.29 1.51 -2.14
N GLY A 19 -19.78 0.61 -2.99
CA GLY A 19 -20.59 -0.14 -3.96
C GLY A 19 -20.74 0.50 -5.34
N LYS A 20 -20.16 1.68 -5.58
CA LYS A 20 -20.18 2.33 -6.90
C LYS A 20 -19.44 1.49 -7.93
N ARG A 21 -20.10 1.14 -9.04
CA ARG A 21 -19.53 0.36 -10.14
C ARG A 21 -18.75 1.26 -11.11
N VAL A 22 -17.49 0.92 -11.36
CA VAL A 22 -16.58 1.65 -12.27
C VAL A 22 -15.93 0.70 -13.27
N CYS A 23 -15.39 1.22 -14.37
CA CYS A 23 -14.56 0.43 -15.30
C CYS A 23 -13.25 0.06 -14.61
N LYS A 24 -12.69 -1.11 -14.92
CA LYS A 24 -11.38 -1.53 -14.38
C LYS A 24 -10.23 -0.65 -14.82
N SER A 25 -10.38 0.05 -15.95
CA SER A 25 -9.39 0.96 -16.53
C SER A 25 -9.65 2.43 -16.16
N CYS A 26 -10.34 2.70 -15.05
CA CYS A 26 -10.53 4.07 -14.58
C CYS A 26 -9.34 4.49 -13.71
N ILE A 27 -9.09 5.79 -13.65
CA ILE A 27 -7.93 6.36 -12.95
C ILE A 27 -7.87 5.95 -11.47
N GLU A 28 -9.01 5.77 -10.81
CA GLU A 28 -9.06 5.31 -9.42
C GLU A 28 -8.58 3.87 -9.27
N MET A 29 -8.93 2.99 -10.21
CA MET A 29 -8.50 1.59 -10.17
C MET A 29 -7.03 1.46 -10.54
N ASP A 30 -6.53 2.25 -11.49
CA ASP A 30 -5.11 2.31 -11.81
C ASP A 30 -4.31 2.76 -10.57
N ALA A 31 -4.72 3.85 -9.91
CA ALA A 31 -4.04 4.34 -8.72
C ALA A 31 -4.07 3.34 -7.54
N ILE A 32 -5.19 2.63 -7.33
CA ILE A 32 -5.27 1.56 -6.32
C ILE A 32 -4.33 0.40 -6.69
N GLY A 33 -4.27 0.04 -7.98
CA GLY A 33 -3.39 -1.02 -8.49
C GLY A 33 -1.92 -0.71 -8.25
N GLU A 34 -1.46 0.50 -8.59
CA GLU A 34 -0.08 0.95 -8.36
C GLU A 34 0.30 0.91 -6.87
N VAL A 35 -0.61 1.33 -5.99
CA VAL A 35 -0.40 1.27 -4.54
C VAL A 35 -0.33 -0.18 -4.04
N ASP A 36 -1.15 -1.08 -4.59
CA ASP A 36 -1.15 -2.50 -4.23
C ASP A 36 0.11 -3.22 -4.74
N GLU A 37 0.57 -2.90 -5.95
CA GLU A 37 1.82 -3.40 -6.52
C GLU A 37 3.02 -2.97 -5.67
N LEU A 38 3.13 -1.69 -5.31
CA LEU A 38 4.16 -1.20 -4.39
C LEU A 38 4.10 -1.94 -3.04
N ASN A 39 2.90 -2.15 -2.51
CA ASN A 39 2.71 -2.83 -1.23
C ASN A 39 3.15 -4.31 -1.29
N ALA A 40 2.85 -5.00 -2.39
CA ALA A 40 3.29 -6.37 -2.65
C ALA A 40 4.82 -6.45 -2.80
N PHE A 41 5.41 -5.53 -3.56
CA PHE A 41 6.87 -5.43 -3.73
C PHE A 41 7.59 -5.21 -2.40
N LEU A 42 7.08 -4.31 -1.54
CA LEU A 42 7.60 -4.15 -0.18
C LEU A 42 7.53 -5.44 0.65
N GLY A 43 6.53 -6.29 0.42
CA GLY A 43 6.40 -7.59 1.07
C GLY A 43 7.56 -8.51 0.72
N VAL A 44 7.95 -8.55 -0.56
CA VAL A 44 9.15 -9.30 -1.02
C VAL A 44 10.40 -8.74 -0.37
N VAL A 45 10.58 -7.41 -0.39
CA VAL A 45 11.75 -6.76 0.24
C VAL A 45 11.85 -7.10 1.73
N ILE A 46 10.74 -7.06 2.46
CA ILE A 46 10.67 -7.36 3.90
C ILE A 46 11.13 -8.79 4.22
N GLU A 47 10.87 -9.73 3.33
CA GLU A 47 11.29 -11.13 3.50
C GLU A 47 12.81 -11.27 3.35
N GLU A 48 13.42 -10.53 2.42
CA GLU A 48 14.87 -10.50 2.20
C GLU A 48 15.66 -9.70 3.25
N VAL A 49 14.99 -8.99 4.17
CA VAL A 49 15.67 -8.24 5.24
C VAL A 49 16.17 -9.18 6.34
N GLU A 50 17.50 -9.24 6.51
CA GLU A 50 18.18 -9.99 7.59
C GLU A 50 17.73 -9.54 9.00
N GLU A 51 17.83 -10.45 9.99
CA GLU A 51 17.38 -10.19 11.37
C GLU A 51 18.10 -9.01 12.04
N ASP A 52 19.37 -8.76 11.69
CA ASP A 52 20.16 -7.63 12.18
C ASP A 52 19.52 -6.26 11.86
N PHE A 53 18.64 -6.21 10.85
CA PHE A 53 17.90 -5.03 10.41
C PHE A 53 16.43 -5.05 10.85
N LYS A 54 16.12 -5.67 12.00
CA LYS A 54 14.76 -5.74 12.55
C LYS A 54 14.06 -4.37 12.66
N GLN A 55 14.81 -3.29 12.91
CA GLN A 55 14.23 -1.94 12.98
C GLN A 55 13.76 -1.46 11.61
N GLU A 56 14.54 -1.69 10.56
CA GLU A 56 14.22 -1.38 9.17
C GLU A 56 13.04 -2.22 8.69
N LYS A 57 13.03 -3.52 9.01
CA LYS A 57 11.89 -4.41 8.74
C LYS A 57 10.59 -3.86 9.34
N ASN A 58 10.63 -3.40 10.59
CA ASN A 58 9.46 -2.77 11.23
C ASN A 58 9.05 -1.43 10.58
N LYS A 59 10.00 -0.62 10.07
CA LYS A 59 9.69 0.59 9.31
C LYS A 59 8.94 0.24 8.02
N LEU A 60 9.42 -0.75 7.27
CA LEU A 60 8.79 -1.22 6.02
C LEU A 60 7.38 -1.77 6.27
N ILE A 61 7.18 -2.58 7.33
CA ILE A 61 5.85 -3.07 7.72
C ILE A 61 4.90 -1.91 8.06
N ASN A 62 5.40 -0.87 8.72
CA ASN A 62 4.59 0.32 8.99
C ASN A 62 4.24 1.09 7.70
N ILE A 63 5.12 1.12 6.71
CA ILE A 63 4.84 1.69 5.38
C ILE A 63 3.73 0.89 4.69
N GLN A 64 3.80 -0.45 4.67
CA GLN A 64 2.74 -1.29 4.10
C GLN A 64 1.37 -1.01 4.73
N ARG A 65 1.31 -0.85 6.07
CA ARG A 65 0.08 -0.45 6.78
C ARG A 65 -0.43 0.92 6.34
N CYS A 66 0.47 1.88 6.11
CA CYS A 66 0.10 3.19 5.60
C CYS A 66 -0.43 3.11 4.17
N LEU A 67 0.17 2.28 3.31
CA LEU A 67 -0.31 2.07 1.93
C LEU A 67 -1.71 1.46 1.89
N PHE A 68 -2.07 0.56 2.80
CA PHE A 68 -3.46 0.10 2.93
C PHE A 68 -4.44 1.23 3.25
N VAL A 69 -4.04 2.18 4.12
CA VAL A 69 -4.85 3.36 4.42
C VAL A 69 -4.98 4.24 3.17
N VAL A 70 -3.90 4.45 2.41
CA VAL A 70 -3.94 5.17 1.13
C VAL A 70 -4.92 4.50 0.15
N GLY A 71 -4.79 3.19 -0.05
CA GLY A 71 -5.66 2.40 -0.91
C GLY A 71 -7.14 2.51 -0.50
N ALA A 72 -7.44 2.49 0.81
CA ALA A 72 -8.80 2.70 1.30
C ALA A 72 -9.35 4.10 0.99
N ASN A 73 -8.51 5.15 1.04
CA ASN A 73 -8.92 6.51 0.67
C ASN A 73 -9.16 6.63 -0.83
N LEU A 74 -8.28 6.05 -1.67
CA LEU A 74 -8.44 6.01 -3.12
C LEU A 74 -9.72 5.27 -3.52
N ALA A 75 -9.97 4.10 -2.91
CA ALA A 75 -11.17 3.29 -3.14
C ALA A 75 -12.47 3.99 -2.74
N ALA A 76 -12.38 5.05 -1.94
CA ALA A 76 -13.54 5.77 -1.41
C ALA A 76 -13.70 7.19 -1.97
N VAL A 77 -12.82 7.61 -2.90
CA VAL A 77 -12.77 8.99 -3.42
C VAL A 77 -14.09 9.44 -4.08
N GLN A 78 -14.84 8.50 -4.66
CA GLN A 78 -16.13 8.75 -5.30
C GLN A 78 -17.34 8.35 -4.43
N THR A 79 -17.18 8.34 -3.10
CA THR A 79 -18.18 7.82 -2.16
C THR A 79 -18.50 8.85 -1.08
N GLU A 80 -19.68 8.73 -0.48
CA GLU A 80 -20.08 9.57 0.67
C GLU A 80 -19.72 8.93 2.02
N LEU A 81 -18.85 7.92 2.03
CA LEU A 81 -18.45 7.23 3.25
C LEU A 81 -17.68 8.16 4.17
N LYS A 82 -18.15 8.28 5.42
CA LYS A 82 -17.56 9.20 6.41
C LYS A 82 -16.46 8.56 7.27
N ASN A 83 -16.48 7.23 7.40
CA ASN A 83 -15.63 6.47 8.32
C ASN A 83 -14.49 5.74 7.58
N ILE A 84 -13.73 6.46 6.77
CA ILE A 84 -12.55 5.93 6.10
C ILE A 84 -11.33 6.22 7.00
N PRO A 85 -10.42 5.25 7.23
CA PRO A 85 -9.20 5.49 7.97
C PRO A 85 -8.39 6.61 7.30
N LYS A 86 -7.82 7.52 8.10
CA LYS A 86 -7.02 8.63 7.58
C LYS A 86 -5.56 8.48 7.98
N LEU A 87 -4.67 8.85 7.07
CA LEU A 87 -3.27 9.04 7.42
C LEU A 87 -3.13 10.24 8.37
N LYS A 88 -2.34 10.05 9.42
CA LYS A 88 -1.99 11.12 10.35
C LYS A 88 -0.77 11.87 9.81
N SER A 89 -0.72 13.17 10.03
CA SER A 89 0.46 14.00 9.71
C SER A 89 1.74 13.46 10.39
N SER A 90 1.60 12.83 11.56
CA SER A 90 2.69 12.17 12.26
C SER A 90 3.38 11.07 11.45
N GLU A 91 2.68 10.39 10.53
CA GLU A 91 3.31 9.37 9.68
C GLU A 91 4.21 10.00 8.63
N ILE A 92 3.81 11.14 8.04
CA ILE A 92 4.64 11.89 7.09
C ILE A 92 5.92 12.37 7.78
N THR A 93 5.79 12.96 8.98
CA THR A 93 6.95 13.42 9.75
C THR A 93 7.89 12.29 10.15
N LYS A 94 7.40 11.06 10.35
CA LYS A 94 8.28 9.89 10.59
C LYS A 94 9.09 9.54 9.35
N LEU A 95 8.46 9.54 8.17
CA LEU A 95 9.13 9.26 6.90
C LEU A 95 10.23 10.29 6.62
N GLU A 96 9.93 11.58 6.79
CA GLU A 96 10.91 12.67 6.64
C GLU A 96 12.12 12.46 7.56
N LYS A 97 11.89 12.08 8.83
CA LYS A 97 12.97 11.78 9.78
C LYS A 97 13.81 10.57 9.35
N TRP A 98 13.20 9.56 8.73
CA TRP A 98 13.94 8.38 8.26
C TRP A 98 14.80 8.71 7.04
N ILE A 99 14.34 9.58 6.14
CA ILE A 99 15.10 10.03 4.97
C ILE A 99 16.36 10.81 5.39
N VAL A 100 16.23 11.69 6.39
CA VAL A 100 17.34 12.55 6.84
C VAL A 100 18.39 11.79 7.67
N CYS A 101 18.05 10.65 8.27
CA CYS A 101 18.97 9.90 9.14
C CYS A 101 19.94 9.02 8.33
N PRO A 102 21.27 9.30 8.29
CA PRO A 102 22.19 8.64 7.36
C PRO A 102 22.64 7.22 7.73
N ARG A 103 21.98 6.53 8.69
CA ARG A 103 22.46 5.22 9.19
C ARG A 103 22.23 4.04 8.22
N ASN A 104 21.72 4.26 7.01
CA ASN A 104 21.16 3.22 6.14
C ASN A 104 22.00 2.84 4.91
N ILE A 105 23.33 2.97 4.94
CA ILE A 105 24.17 2.56 3.80
C ILE A 105 24.08 1.04 3.53
N LYS A 106 23.78 0.21 4.54
CA LYS A 106 23.64 -1.25 4.34
C LYS A 106 22.31 -1.68 3.68
N LEU A 107 21.20 -0.96 3.88
CA LEU A 107 19.90 -1.33 3.29
C LEU A 107 19.88 -1.10 1.76
N ILE A 108 20.66 -0.13 1.27
CA ILE A 108 20.83 0.14 -0.17
C ILE A 108 21.53 -1.04 -0.89
N ILE A 109 22.35 -1.82 -0.18
CA ILE A 109 23.04 -2.98 -0.77
C ILE A 109 22.06 -4.15 -1.00
N ILE A 110 21.07 -4.33 -0.11
CA ILE A 110 20.05 -5.38 -0.23
C ILE A 110 19.15 -5.12 -1.45
N LEU A 111 18.71 -3.87 -1.65
CA LEU A 111 17.87 -3.49 -2.80
C LEU A 111 18.58 -3.57 -4.17
N LYS A 112 19.91 -3.68 -4.21
CA LYS A 112 20.66 -3.83 -5.48
C LYS A 112 20.69 -5.27 -6.00
N ASN A 113 20.25 -6.24 -5.21
CA ASN A 113 20.28 -7.67 -5.55
C ASN A 113 18.87 -8.26 -5.79
N ILE A 114 17.83 -7.41 -5.82
CA ILE A 114 16.44 -7.77 -6.14
C ILE A 114 16.09 -7.21 -7.52
#